data_AF-D6U5I5-F1
#
_entry.id   AF-D6U5I5-F1
#
_cell.length_a   1.000
_cell.length_b   1.000
_cell.length_c   1.000
_cell.angle_alpha   90.00
_cell.angle_beta   90.00
_cell.angle_gamma   90.00
#
_symmetry.space_group_name_H-M   'P 1'
#
loop_
_entity.id
_entity.type
_entity.pdbx_description
1 polymer ?
#
loop_
_entity_poly.entity_id
_entity_poly.type
_entity_poly.pdbx_seq_one_letter_code
_entity_poly.pdbx_strand_id
1 'polypeptide(L)'
;MNETHTTVRHLRPPRPVRIVVNALVTTLLHSRWHAMRSNHLLLLTFAGRKSGKAFTTPMRYVQEGETLRMTVVYPWWKNLVGGATVQVLLRGQTRTGTAEVLPEKV
;
A
#
# COMPACT_ATOMS: atom_id res chain seq x y z
N MET A 1 12.33 -31.82 -9.20
CA MET A 1 12.89 -30.49 -9.46
C MET A 1 11.80 -29.50 -9.09
N ASN A 2 11.96 -28.77 -7.98
CA ASN A 2 10.84 -28.13 -7.28
C ASN A 2 10.74 -26.67 -7.70
N GLU A 3 9.85 -26.38 -8.65
CA GLU A 3 9.54 -25.00 -9.04
C GLU A 3 8.43 -24.46 -8.14
N THR A 4 8.82 -23.68 -7.14
CA THR A 4 7.89 -22.96 -6.25
C THR A 4 7.17 -21.89 -7.06
N HIS A 5 6.07 -22.26 -7.72
CA HIS A 5 5.14 -21.31 -8.32
C HIS A 5 4.47 -20.51 -7.20
N THR A 6 5.10 -19.42 -6.75
CA THR A 6 4.47 -18.40 -5.92
C THR A 6 3.35 -17.79 -6.76
N THR A 7 2.16 -18.34 -6.62
CA THR A 7 0.98 -17.87 -7.33
C THR A 7 0.60 -16.53 -6.72
N VAL A 8 1.08 -15.44 -7.31
CA VAL A 8 0.68 -14.08 -6.96
C VAL A 8 -0.80 -13.96 -7.33
N ARG A 9 -1.69 -14.28 -6.38
CA ARG A 9 -3.12 -14.04 -6.53
C ARG A 9 -3.28 -12.54 -6.78
N HIS A 10 -3.66 -12.17 -8.00
CA HIS A 10 -4.24 -10.87 -8.27
C HIS A 10 -5.49 -10.73 -7.39
N LEU A 11 -5.31 -10.17 -6.19
CA LEU A 11 -6.40 -9.75 -5.32
C LEU A 11 -7.14 -8.65 -6.09
N ARG A 12 -8.16 -9.01 -6.88
CA ARG A 12 -9.07 -8.00 -7.40
C ARG A 12 -9.71 -7.36 -6.18
N PRO A 13 -9.49 -6.05 -5.91
CA PRO A 13 -9.95 -5.46 -4.68
C PRO A 13 -11.48 -5.60 -4.64
N PRO A 14 -12.05 -6.20 -3.58
CA PRO A 14 -13.49 -6.33 -3.45
C PRO A 14 -14.13 -4.94 -3.51
N ARG A 15 -15.33 -4.82 -4.11
CA ARG A 15 -16.06 -3.54 -4.29
C ARG A 15 -16.00 -2.55 -3.10
N PRO A 16 -16.11 -2.96 -1.82
CA PRO A 16 -15.96 -2.04 -0.69
C PRO A 16 -14.59 -1.32 -0.65
N VAL A 17 -13.51 -1.97 -1.08
CA VAL A 17 -12.17 -1.37 -1.13
C VAL A 17 -12.13 -0.20 -2.11
N ARG A 18 -12.78 -0.31 -3.28
CA ARG A 18 -12.89 0.81 -4.24
C ARG A 18 -13.62 2.02 -3.65
N ILE A 19 -14.68 1.79 -2.87
CA ILE A 19 -15.45 2.87 -2.23
C ILE A 19 -14.62 3.55 -1.16
N VAL A 20 -13.92 2.77 -0.32
CA VAL A 20 -13.03 3.31 0.72
C VAL A 20 -11.84 4.06 0.11
N VAL A 21 -11.24 3.49 -0.94
CA VAL A 21 -10.17 4.14 -1.72
C VAL A 21 -10.66 5.45 -2.32
N ASN A 22 -11.80 5.45 -3.01
CA ASN A 22 -12.37 6.67 -3.57
C ASN A 22 -12.68 7.70 -2.48
N ALA A 23 -13.27 7.30 -1.36
CA ALA A 23 -13.54 8.21 -0.25
C ALA A 23 -12.25 8.81 0.33
N LEU A 24 -11.19 8.01 0.48
CA LEU A 24 -9.86 8.47 0.93
C LEU A 24 -9.19 9.40 -0.10
N VAL A 25 -9.21 9.02 -1.39
CA VAL A 25 -8.70 9.87 -2.49
C VAL A 25 -9.48 11.19 -2.51
N THR A 26 -10.81 11.16 -2.49
CA THR A 26 -11.65 12.35 -2.54
C THR A 26 -11.46 13.23 -1.31
N THR A 27 -11.37 12.65 -0.11
CA THR A 27 -11.10 13.41 1.13
C THR A 27 -9.72 14.07 1.08
N LEU A 28 -8.73 13.37 0.54
CA LEU A 28 -7.37 13.89 0.36
C LEU A 28 -7.32 15.00 -0.70
N LEU A 29 -8.03 14.83 -1.83
CA LEU A 29 -8.17 15.84 -2.89
C LEU A 29 -8.93 17.08 -2.39
N HIS A 30 -9.89 16.90 -1.48
CA HIS A 30 -10.66 17.99 -0.89
C HIS A 30 -9.96 18.66 0.31
N SER A 31 -8.84 18.13 0.79
CA SER A 31 -8.05 18.78 1.83
C SER A 31 -7.24 19.93 1.23
N ARG A 32 -7.76 21.15 1.43
CA ARG A 32 -7.26 22.44 0.89
C ARG A 32 -5.78 22.76 1.17
N TRP A 33 -5.08 21.95 1.99
CA TRP A 33 -3.67 22.12 2.33
C TRP A 33 -2.70 21.18 1.59
N HIS A 34 -3.19 20.15 0.87
CA HIS A 34 -2.36 19.06 0.33
C HIS A 34 -1.97 19.18 -1.15
N ALA A 35 -2.71 19.93 -1.97
CA ALA A 35 -2.45 20.03 -3.41
C ALA A 35 -1.16 20.81 -3.76
N MET A 36 -0.59 21.57 -2.82
CA MET A 36 0.35 22.63 -3.19
C MET A 36 1.84 22.26 -3.13
N ARG A 37 2.27 21.03 -2.73
CA ARG A 37 3.72 20.76 -2.63
C ARG A 37 4.35 19.36 -2.74
N SER A 38 3.69 18.24 -3.05
CA SER A 38 4.43 16.95 -3.25
C SER A 38 3.66 15.85 -3.98
N ASN A 39 4.08 15.52 -5.21
CA ASN A 39 3.56 14.45 -6.09
C ASN A 39 3.95 13.01 -5.67
N HIS A 40 3.94 12.70 -4.37
CA HIS A 40 4.54 11.48 -3.81
C HIS A 40 3.62 10.72 -2.85
N LEU A 41 2.32 10.67 -3.14
CA LEU A 41 1.34 9.92 -2.33
C LEU A 41 0.86 8.67 -3.07
N LEU A 42 0.77 7.56 -2.35
CA LEU A 42 0.15 6.31 -2.78
C LEU A 42 -0.85 5.85 -1.72
N LEU A 43 -1.82 5.03 -2.10
CA LEU A 43 -2.63 4.30 -1.14
C LEU A 43 -2.13 2.87 -1.05
N LEU A 44 -1.79 2.45 0.17
CA LEU A 44 -1.38 1.09 0.46
C LEU A 44 -2.56 0.32 1.03
N THR A 45 -2.93 -0.77 0.38
CA THR A 45 -3.93 -1.71 0.85
C THR A 45 -3.27 -3.01 1.28
N PHE A 46 -3.51 -3.44 2.51
CA PHE A 46 -2.97 -4.67 3.09
C PHE A 46 -4.03 -5.41 3.92
N ALA A 47 -3.84 -6.71 4.10
CA ALA A 47 -4.68 -7.51 4.99
C ALA A 47 -4.16 -7.44 6.43
N GLY A 48 -5.04 -7.17 7.39
CA GLY A 48 -4.67 -7.20 8.81
C GLY A 48 -4.35 -8.63 9.26
N ARG A 49 -3.20 -8.84 9.89
CA ARG A 49 -2.71 -10.18 10.29
C ARG A 49 -3.70 -10.94 11.18
N LYS A 50 -4.37 -10.25 12.11
CA LYS A 50 -5.30 -10.86 13.08
C LYS A 50 -6.73 -10.96 12.56
N SER A 51 -7.18 -9.99 11.75
CA SER A 51 -8.59 -9.85 11.37
C SER A 51 -8.90 -10.30 9.94
N GLY A 52 -7.88 -10.46 9.09
CA GLY A 52 -8.04 -10.74 7.65
C GLY A 52 -8.70 -9.61 6.86
N LYS A 53 -9.11 -8.51 7.52
CA LYS A 53 -9.78 -7.37 6.87
C LYS A 53 -8.77 -6.57 6.05
N ALA A 54 -9.20 -6.04 4.91
CA ALA A 54 -8.41 -5.13 4.13
C ALA A 54 -8.40 -3.74 4.77
N PHE A 55 -7.22 -3.19 4.99
CA PHE A 55 -6.99 -1.83 5.47
C PHE A 55 -6.33 -1.02 4.37
N THR A 56 -6.71 0.24 4.21
CA THR A 56 -6.12 1.15 3.22
C THR A 56 -5.59 2.39 3.93
N THR A 57 -4.30 2.70 3.73
CA THR A 57 -3.63 3.85 4.33
C THR A 57 -2.98 4.74 3.26
N PRO A 58 -3.21 6.07 3.28
CA PRO A 58 -2.48 6.99 2.44
C PRO A 58 -1.07 7.16 2.98
N MET A 59 -0.08 7.01 2.11
CA MET A 59 1.33 7.02 2.49
C MET A 59 2.14 7.83 1.50
N ARG A 60 3.14 8.55 2.03
CA ARG A 60 4.19 9.10 1.18
C ARG A 60 5.13 7.98 0.73
N TYR A 61 5.61 8.10 -0.49
CA TYR A 61 6.55 7.15 -1.06
C TYR A 61 7.68 7.83 -1.81
N VAL A 62 8.82 7.17 -1.85
CA VAL A 62 9.90 7.43 -2.81
C VAL A 62 9.91 6.25 -3.79
N GLN A 63 10.02 6.53 -5.08
CA GLN A 63 10.09 5.49 -6.10
C GLN A 63 11.50 5.41 -6.66
N GLU A 64 12.06 4.21 -6.61
CA GLU A 64 13.37 3.84 -7.15
C GLU A 64 13.12 2.70 -8.15
N GLY A 65 12.93 3.05 -9.43
CA GLY A 65 12.53 2.09 -10.47
C GLY A 65 11.16 1.47 -10.17
N GLU A 66 11.15 0.15 -9.94
CA GLU A 66 9.95 -0.62 -9.56
C GLU A 66 9.74 -0.71 -8.04
N THR A 67 10.72 -0.28 -7.25
CA THR A 67 10.66 -0.32 -5.80
C THR A 67 10.02 0.96 -5.26
N LEU A 68 9.06 0.80 -4.35
CA LEU A 68 8.43 1.89 -3.62
C LEU A 68 8.89 1.83 -2.16
N ARG A 69 9.59 2.87 -1.71
CA ARG A 69 10.04 3.02 -0.32
C ARG A 69 9.10 3.91 0.46
N MET A 70 8.79 3.51 1.69
CA MET A 70 7.80 4.14 2.55
C MET A 70 8.34 4.19 3.97
N THR A 71 8.27 5.36 4.61
CA THR A 71 8.62 5.49 6.03
C THR A 71 7.35 5.43 6.87
N VAL A 72 7.35 4.59 7.89
CA VAL A 72 6.18 4.29 8.72
C VAL A 72 6.49 4.44 10.21
N VAL A 73 5.74 5.31 10.88
CA VAL A 73 5.92 5.58 12.32
C VAL A 73 4.94 4.78 13.18
N TYR A 74 3.77 4.43 12.62
CA TYR A 74 2.70 3.72 13.35
C TYR A 74 2.84 2.20 13.26
N PRO A 75 2.48 1.44 14.31
CA PRO A 75 2.81 0.01 14.46
C PRO A 75 2.06 -0.93 13.50
N TRP A 76 1.21 -0.42 12.60
CA TRP A 76 0.52 -1.24 11.61
C TRP A 76 1.48 -1.90 10.62
N TRP A 77 2.72 -1.39 10.47
CA TRP A 77 3.78 -2.02 9.66
C TRP A 77 4.07 -3.46 10.09
N LYS A 78 3.76 -3.83 11.34
CA LYS A 78 3.88 -5.21 11.84
C LYS A 78 3.00 -6.21 11.07
N ASN A 79 1.97 -5.72 10.35
CA ASN A 79 1.16 -6.56 9.44
C ASN A 79 1.91 -6.90 8.14
N LEU A 80 2.99 -6.19 7.82
CA LEU A 80 3.78 -6.39 6.60
C LEU A 80 5.00 -7.30 6.82
N VAL A 81 5.36 -7.53 8.08
CA VAL A 81 6.49 -8.40 8.46
C VAL A 81 6.25 -9.81 7.92
N GLY A 82 7.26 -10.37 7.24
CA GLY A 82 7.19 -11.70 6.62
C GLY A 82 6.78 -11.69 5.15
N GLY A 83 6.82 -10.54 4.46
CA GLY A 83 6.60 -10.49 3.01
C GLY A 83 5.13 -10.44 2.62
N ALA A 84 4.33 -9.57 3.24
CA ALA A 84 2.91 -9.50 2.95
C ALA A 84 2.63 -9.03 1.51
N THR A 85 1.72 -9.71 0.81
CA THR A 85 1.19 -9.21 -0.47
C THR A 85 0.33 -7.98 -0.21
N VAL A 86 0.66 -6.89 -0.88
CA VAL A 86 -0.04 -5.60 -0.78
C VAL A 86 -0.50 -5.12 -2.14
N GLN A 87 -1.46 -4.22 -2.14
CA GLN A 87 -1.84 -3.46 -3.31
C GLN A 87 -1.50 -1.99 -3.09
N VAL A 88 -1.02 -1.34 -4.14
CA VAL A 88 -0.73 0.08 -4.13
C VAL A 88 -1.55 0.75 -5.22
N LEU A 89 -2.32 1.78 -4.88
CA LEU A 89 -2.87 2.70 -5.87
C LEU A 89 -1.86 3.83 -6.06
N LEU A 90 -1.15 3.76 -7.18
CA LEU A 90 -0.10 4.69 -7.56
C LEU A 90 -0.59 5.48 -8.77
N ARG A 91 -0.80 6.79 -8.62
CA ARG A 91 -1.21 7.69 -9.72
C ARG A 91 -2.44 7.17 -10.50
N GLY A 92 -3.44 6.66 -9.77
CA GLY A 92 -4.66 6.10 -10.37
C GLY A 92 -4.53 4.67 -10.92
N GLN A 93 -3.34 4.07 -10.87
CA GLN A 93 -3.12 2.68 -11.28
C GLN A 93 -2.92 1.77 -10.08
N THR A 94 -3.74 0.73 -9.98
CA THR A 94 -3.57 -0.32 -8.96
C THR A 94 -2.46 -1.26 -9.39
N ARG A 95 -1.44 -1.43 -8.55
CA ARG A 95 -0.37 -2.41 -8.70
C ARG A 95 -0.36 -3.35 -7.49
N THR A 96 0.03 -4.59 -7.71
CA THR A 96 0.23 -5.57 -6.64
C THR A 96 1.72 -5.75 -6.44
N GLY A 97 2.16 -5.85 -5.19
CA GLY A 97 3.56 -6.08 -4.85
C GLY A 97 3.70 -6.81 -3.53
N THR A 98 4.94 -7.16 -3.21
CA THR A 98 5.30 -7.73 -1.90
C THR A 98 5.92 -6.63 -1.06
N ALA A 99 5.42 -6.46 0.16
CA ALA A 99 5.97 -5.51 1.11
C ALA A 99 7.02 -6.21 1.99
N GLU A 100 8.21 -5.64 2.06
CA GLU A 100 9.27 -6.05 2.96
C GLU A 100 9.55 -4.94 3.97
N VAL A 101 9.70 -5.32 5.24
CA VAL A 101 10.06 -4.37 6.31
C VAL A 101 11.56 -4.38 6.45
N LEU A 102 12.19 -3.28 6.02
CA LEU A 102 13.62 -3.09 6.21
C LEU A 102 13.87 -2.49 7.61
N PRO A 103 14.85 -3.00 8.37
CA PRO A 103 15.31 -2.30 9.56
C PRO A 103 15.87 -0.92 9.14
N GLU A 104 15.59 0.10 9.94
CA GLU A 104 16.20 1.43 9.75
C GLU A 104 17.72 1.27 9.78
N LYS A 105 18.40 1.68 8.71
CA LYS A 105 19.87 1.73 8.70
C LYS A 105 20.26 2.83 9.68
N VAL A 106 20.85 2.42 10.81
CA VAL A 106 21.56 3.29 11.76
C VAL A 106 22.77 3.91 11.08
#